data_AF-A0A2T2VF14-F1
#
_entry.id   AF-A0A2T2VF14-F1
#
_cell.length_a   1.000
_cell.length_b   1.000
_cell.length_c   1.000
_cell.angle_alpha   90.00
_cell.angle_beta   90.00
_cell.angle_gamma   90.00
#
_symmetry.space_group_name_H-M   'P 1'
#
loop_
_entity.id
_entity.type
_entity.pdbx_description
1 polymer ?
#
loop_
_entity_poly.entity_id
_entity_poly.type
_entity_poly.pdbx_seq_one_letter_code
_entity_poly.pdbx_strand_id
1 'polypeptide(L)'
;MHLRFPFSVFLLPIYIFAISQVQAISTLEAILIFIILHLFIYPASNAYNSYMDQDEGSIGSVKNPPKAGLNVYCASILFDSAGLVLALLTNWHVFFLLIPYILASKAYSWRGIRLKKEPIAGWLTVIL
;
A
#
# COMPACT_ATOMS: atom_id res chain seq x y z
N MET A 1 2.02 -11.28 9.94
CA MET A 1 3.41 -10.92 9.61
C MET A 1 3.53 -10.18 8.28
N HIS A 2 3.05 -10.74 7.17
CA HIS A 2 3.19 -10.14 5.82
C HIS A 2 2.50 -8.80 5.59
N LEU A 3 1.40 -8.52 6.28
CA LEU A 3 0.69 -7.23 6.23
C LEU A 3 1.51 -6.07 6.83
N ARG A 4 2.47 -6.36 7.73
CA ARG A 4 3.37 -5.36 8.35
C ARG A 4 2.68 -4.08 8.86
N PHE A 5 1.58 -4.20 9.61
CA PHE A 5 0.88 -3.03 10.18
C PHE A 5 1.77 -2.01 10.90
N PRO A 6 2.78 -2.40 11.71
CA PRO A 6 3.67 -1.41 12.33
C PRO A 6 4.47 -0.59 11.30
N PHE A 7 4.80 -1.18 10.15
CA PHE A 7 5.51 -0.49 9.08
C PHE A 7 4.66 0.62 8.45
N SER A 8 3.33 0.46 8.40
CA SER A 8 2.42 1.51 7.92
C SER A 8 2.57 2.82 8.71
N VAL A 9 2.96 2.77 9.98
CA VAL A 9 3.18 3.97 10.81
C VAL A 9 4.35 4.82 10.29
N PHE A 10 5.35 4.22 9.63
CA PHE A 10 6.44 4.98 9.02
C PHE A 10 5.98 5.85 7.84
N LEU A 11 4.78 5.60 7.29
CA LEU A 11 4.17 6.41 6.24
C LEU A 11 3.27 7.53 6.80
N LEU A 12 3.05 7.57 8.12
CA LEU A 12 2.29 8.62 8.79
C LEU A 12 2.84 10.04 8.53
N PRO A 13 4.16 10.30 8.55
CA PRO A 13 4.68 11.63 8.27
C PRO A 13 4.29 12.16 6.88
N ILE A 14 4.26 11.28 5.87
CA ILE A 14 3.85 11.64 4.51
C ILE A 14 2.36 12.00 4.48
N TYR A 15 1.53 11.22 5.18
CA TYR A 15 0.11 11.50 5.32
C TYR A 15 -0.16 12.84 6.03
N ILE A 16 0.49 13.09 7.18
CA ILE A 16 0.35 14.35 7.92
C ILE A 16 0.81 15.53 7.06
N PHE A 17 1.93 15.37 6.34
CA PHE A 17 2.40 16.38 5.42
C PHE A 17 1.35 16.68 4.34
N ALA A 18 0.76 15.67 3.70
CA ALA A 18 -0.29 15.88 2.71
C ALA A 18 -1.50 16.63 3.29
N ILE A 19 -1.97 16.26 4.49
CA ILE A 19 -3.07 16.95 5.18
C ILE A 19 -2.73 18.42 5.44
N SER A 20 -1.49 18.73 5.82
CA SER A 20 -1.05 20.12 6.06
C SER A 20 -1.09 21.02 4.82
N GLN A 21 -1.13 20.44 3.61
CA GLN A 21 -1.20 21.19 2.34
C GLN A 21 -2.63 21.42 1.84
N VAL A 22 -3.63 20.77 2.44
CA VAL A 22 -5.02 20.89 2.01
C VAL A 22 -5.64 22.14 2.63
N GLN A 23 -6.23 23.00 1.79
CA GLN A 23 -6.84 24.26 2.24
C GLN A 23 -8.11 24.06 3.08
N ALA A 24 -8.90 23.05 2.75
CA ALA A 24 -10.11 22.68 3.47
C ALA A 24 -10.30 21.17 3.42
N ILE A 25 -10.37 20.52 4.57
CA ILE A 25 -10.60 19.08 4.68
C ILE A 25 -11.64 18.79 5.76
N SER A 26 -12.53 17.85 5.47
CA SER A 26 -13.42 17.30 6.49
C SER A 26 -12.63 16.39 7.43
N THR A 27 -12.75 16.58 8.74
CA THR A 27 -12.10 15.73 9.74
C THR A 27 -12.48 14.26 9.57
N LEU A 28 -13.74 13.99 9.22
CA LEU A 28 -14.21 12.62 8.95
C LEU A 28 -13.52 12.02 7.73
N GLU A 29 -13.40 12.79 6.65
CA GLU A 29 -12.73 12.35 5.42
C GLU A 29 -11.25 12.06 5.67
N ALA A 30 -10.56 12.94 6.42
CA ALA A 30 -9.18 12.70 6.84
C ALA A 30 -9.06 11.38 7.63
N ILE A 31 -9.90 11.16 8.65
CA ILE A 31 -9.86 9.92 9.45
C ILE A 31 -10.13 8.69 8.56
N LEU A 32 -11.08 8.76 7.64
CA LEU A 32 -11.37 7.66 6.71
C LEU A 32 -10.20 7.38 5.78
N ILE A 33 -9.59 8.39 5.17
CA ILE A 33 -8.41 8.23 4.31
C ILE A 33 -7.23 7.65 5.11
N PHE A 34 -7.02 8.11 6.35
CA PHE A 34 -6.02 7.54 7.24
C PHE A 34 -6.23 6.03 7.44
N ILE A 35 -7.46 5.62 7.76
CA ILE A 35 -7.83 4.21 7.94
C ILE A 35 -7.60 3.42 6.65
N ILE A 36 -8.11 3.92 5.51
CA ILE A 36 -7.98 3.27 4.20
C ILE A 36 -6.49 3.02 3.88
N LEU A 37 -5.65 4.04 4.00
CA LEU A 37 -4.24 3.92 3.65
C LEU A 37 -3.49 3.01 4.63
N HIS A 38 -3.60 3.25 5.94
CA HIS A 38 -2.71 2.64 6.93
C HIS A 38 -3.15 1.24 7.35
N LEU A 39 -4.45 0.94 7.29
CA LEU A 39 -5.00 -0.35 7.70
C LEU A 39 -5.40 -1.26 6.53
N PHE A 40 -5.59 -0.72 5.32
CA PHE A 40 -5.97 -1.52 4.15
C PHE A 40 -4.89 -1.51 3.07
N ILE A 41 -4.65 -0.37 2.44
CA ILE A 41 -3.84 -0.28 1.22
C ILE A 41 -2.35 -0.57 1.48
N TYR A 42 -1.70 0.11 2.43
CA TYR A 42 -0.27 -0.14 2.71
C TYR A 42 -0.02 -1.57 3.21
N PRO A 43 -0.87 -2.14 4.10
CA PRO A 43 -0.75 -3.55 4.45
C PRO A 43 -0.93 -4.50 3.28
N ALA A 44 -1.91 -4.25 2.40
CA ALA A 44 -2.14 -5.05 1.20
C ALA A 44 -0.91 -5.06 0.28
N SER A 45 -0.29 -3.90 0.04
CA SER A 45 0.94 -3.78 -0.74
C SER A 45 2.09 -4.59 -0.14
N ASN A 46 2.28 -4.55 1.18
CA ASN A 46 3.31 -5.37 1.86
C ASN A 46 3.06 -6.87 1.75
N ALA A 47 1.80 -7.30 1.87
CA ALA A 47 1.41 -8.70 1.70
C ALA A 47 1.67 -9.19 0.26
N TYR A 48 1.28 -8.40 -0.74
CA TYR A 48 1.55 -8.71 -2.14
C TYR A 48 3.04 -8.79 -2.45
N ASN A 49 3.80 -7.82 -1.93
CA ASN A 49 5.25 -7.78 -2.11
C ASN A 49 5.90 -9.05 -1.56
N SER A 50 5.51 -9.45 -0.33
CA SER A 50 5.98 -10.69 0.28
C SER A 50 5.65 -11.93 -0.56
N TYR A 51 4.44 -12.00 -1.13
CA TYR A 51 4.04 -13.11 -2.02
C TYR A 51 4.85 -13.13 -3.33
N MET A 52 5.14 -11.99 -3.92
CA MET A 52 5.87 -11.94 -5.18
C MET A 52 7.37 -12.22 -5.00
N ASP A 53 7.99 -11.64 -3.98
CA ASP A 53 9.44 -11.74 -3.78
C ASP A 53 9.88 -13.04 -3.13
N GLN A 54 9.07 -13.63 -2.25
CA GLN A 54 9.45 -14.82 -1.47
C GLN A 54 10.81 -14.63 -0.76
N ASP A 55 11.01 -13.44 -0.17
CA ASP A 55 12.25 -13.11 0.52
C ASP A 55 12.55 -14.11 1.63
N GLU A 56 13.80 -14.56 1.73
CA GLU A 56 14.29 -15.41 2.83
C GLU A 56 15.12 -14.60 3.84
N GLY A 57 15.55 -13.39 3.45
CA GLY A 57 16.29 -12.45 4.30
C GLY A 57 15.39 -11.48 5.05
N SER A 58 16.02 -10.64 5.88
CA SER A 58 15.31 -9.63 6.69
C SER A 58 14.60 -8.58 5.84
N ILE A 59 13.34 -8.29 6.14
CA ILE A 59 12.47 -7.33 5.43
C ILE A 59 11.65 -6.50 6.41
N GLY A 60 11.65 -5.16 6.29
CA GLY A 60 10.69 -4.24 6.92
C GLY A 60 10.17 -4.63 8.31
N SER A 61 11.08 -4.76 9.29
CA SER A 61 10.83 -5.16 10.70
C SER A 61 10.72 -6.67 10.99
N VAL A 62 10.98 -7.53 10.01
CA VAL A 62 10.92 -8.98 10.11
C VAL A 62 12.26 -9.59 9.72
N LYS A 63 12.95 -10.25 10.66
CA LYS A 63 14.29 -10.82 10.39
C LYS A 63 14.26 -12.08 9.51
N ASN A 64 13.34 -13.00 9.81
CA ASN A 64 13.18 -14.27 9.09
C ASN A 64 11.70 -14.41 8.68
N PRO A 65 11.31 -13.87 7.52
CA PRO A 65 9.94 -13.96 7.03
C PRO A 65 9.56 -15.42 6.70
N PRO A 66 8.36 -15.90 7.08
CA PRO A 66 7.85 -17.18 6.61
C PRO A 66 7.52 -17.09 5.11
N LYS A 67 7.39 -18.23 4.43
CA LYS A 67 6.99 -18.24 3.01
C LYS A 67 5.57 -17.69 2.85
N ALA A 68 5.39 -16.77 1.91
CA ALA A 68 4.10 -16.16 1.64
C ALA A 68 3.31 -17.03 0.65
N GLY A 69 2.30 -17.74 1.13
CA GLY A 69 1.44 -18.60 0.31
C GLY A 69 0.32 -17.87 -0.42
N LEU A 70 -0.52 -18.62 -1.13
CA LEU A 70 -1.70 -18.09 -1.84
C LEU A 70 -2.68 -17.36 -0.90
N ASN A 71 -2.77 -17.77 0.37
CA ASN A 71 -3.54 -17.08 1.38
C ASN A 71 -3.10 -15.62 1.58
N VAL A 72 -1.79 -15.34 1.53
CA VAL A 72 -1.24 -13.98 1.64
C VAL A 72 -1.58 -13.16 0.41
N TYR A 73 -1.54 -13.76 -0.77
CA TYR A 73 -2.00 -13.13 -2.01
C TYR A 73 -3.49 -12.78 -1.93
N CYS A 74 -4.35 -13.75 -1.58
CA CYS A 74 -5.79 -13.51 -1.45
C CYS A 74 -6.09 -12.43 -0.39
N ALA A 75 -5.41 -12.45 0.75
CA ALA A 75 -5.54 -11.41 1.77
C ALA A 75 -5.17 -10.02 1.24
N SER A 76 -4.11 -9.94 0.43
CA SER A 76 -3.73 -8.68 -0.23
C SER A 76 -4.84 -8.13 -1.13
N ILE A 77 -5.41 -8.97 -2.00
CA ILE A 77 -6.50 -8.57 -2.89
C ILE A 77 -7.76 -8.18 -2.11
N LEU A 78 -8.08 -8.91 -1.05
CA LEU A 78 -9.21 -8.61 -0.18
C LEU A 78 -9.05 -7.25 0.50
N PHE A 79 -7.86 -6.94 1.01
CA PHE A 79 -7.58 -5.67 1.67
C PHE A 79 -7.62 -4.49 0.69
N ASP A 80 -7.05 -4.63 -0.52
CA ASP A 80 -7.18 -3.59 -1.55
C ASP A 80 -8.65 -3.34 -1.92
N SER A 81 -9.40 -4.43 -2.12
CA SER A 81 -10.83 -4.34 -2.48
C SER A 81 -11.64 -3.67 -1.37
N ALA A 82 -11.39 -4.04 -0.10
CA ALA A 82 -12.04 -3.42 1.04
C ALA A 82 -11.67 -1.93 1.16
N GLY A 83 -10.39 -1.57 0.97
CA GLY A 83 -9.93 -0.18 0.97
C GLY A 83 -10.58 0.65 -0.13
N LEU A 84 -10.70 0.10 -1.35
CA LEU A 84 -11.41 0.74 -2.46
C LEU A 84 -12.90 0.92 -2.18
N VAL A 85 -13.59 -0.10 -1.64
CA VAL A 85 -15.01 0.03 -1.27
C VAL A 85 -15.19 1.10 -0.18
N LEU A 86 -14.31 1.15 0.81
CA LEU A 86 -14.34 2.18 1.85
C LEU A 86 -14.08 3.59 1.29
N ALA A 87 -13.26 3.72 0.24
CA ALA A 87 -13.02 5.00 -0.43
C ALA A 87 -14.26 5.58 -1.12
N LEU A 88 -15.29 4.76 -1.39
CA LEU A 88 -16.58 5.28 -1.88
C LEU A 88 -17.33 6.07 -0.81
N LEU A 89 -16.99 5.91 0.48
CA LEU A 89 -17.56 6.65 1.60
C LEU A 89 -16.91 8.03 1.81
N THR A 90 -15.81 8.32 1.12
CA THR A 90 -15.15 9.63 1.15
C THR A 90 -15.64 10.48 -0.02
N ASN A 91 -14.92 10.45 -1.14
CA ASN A 91 -15.30 11.10 -2.37
C ASN A 91 -14.82 10.27 -3.57
N TRP A 92 -15.39 10.54 -4.75
CA TRP A 92 -15.16 9.72 -5.93
C TRP A 92 -13.73 9.90 -6.46
N HIS A 93 -13.10 11.06 -6.23
CA HIS A 93 -11.70 11.31 -6.58
C HIS A 93 -10.75 10.39 -5.80
N VAL A 94 -10.97 10.20 -4.49
CA VAL A 94 -10.15 9.29 -3.67
C VAL A 94 -10.20 7.88 -4.22
N PHE A 95 -11.41 7.39 -4.54
CA PHE A 95 -11.57 6.08 -5.18
C PHE A 95 -10.77 5.96 -6.48
N PHE A 96 -10.92 6.93 -7.39
CA PHE A 96 -10.23 6.90 -8.68
C PHE A 96 -8.71 7.10 -8.57
N LEU A 97 -8.23 7.81 -7.55
CA LEU A 97 -6.79 7.98 -7.29
C LEU A 97 -6.15 6.75 -6.66
N LEU A 98 -6.90 5.97 -5.87
CA LEU A 98 -6.39 4.73 -5.27
C LEU A 98 -6.20 3.61 -6.30
N ILE A 99 -6.99 3.57 -7.37
CA ILE A 99 -6.83 2.57 -8.43
C ILE A 99 -5.42 2.59 -9.06
N PRO A 100 -4.94 3.69 -9.65
CA PRO A 100 -3.60 3.75 -10.23
C PRO A 100 -2.52 3.55 -9.17
N TYR A 101 -2.71 4.06 -7.95
CA TYR A 101 -1.79 3.80 -6.84
C TYR A 101 -1.63 2.29 -6.57
N ILE A 102 -2.74 1.56 -6.42
CA ILE A 102 -2.72 0.11 -6.17
C ILE A 102 -2.05 -0.59 -7.35
N LEU A 103 -2.43 -0.26 -8.59
CA LEU A 103 -1.84 -0.86 -9.79
C LEU A 103 -0.33 -0.64 -9.88
N ALA A 104 0.15 0.59 -9.64
CA ALA A 104 1.57 0.91 -9.59
C ALA A 104 2.29 0.12 -8.49
N SER A 105 1.69 0.05 -7.30
CA SER A 105 2.21 -0.72 -6.18
C SER A 105 2.32 -2.23 -6.50
N LYS A 106 1.34 -2.80 -7.20
CA LYS A 106 1.41 -4.19 -7.67
C LYS A 106 2.46 -4.38 -8.75
N ALA A 107 2.50 -3.50 -9.75
CA ALA A 107 3.46 -3.57 -10.85
C ALA A 107 4.91 -3.47 -10.37
N TYR A 108 5.15 -2.75 -9.26
CA TYR A 108 6.45 -2.64 -8.61
C TYR A 108 7.06 -4.00 -8.25
N SER A 109 6.26 -4.93 -7.73
CA SER A 109 6.73 -6.26 -7.30
C SER A 109 6.27 -7.42 -8.19
N TRP A 110 5.33 -7.21 -9.11
CA TRP A 110 4.81 -8.27 -9.97
C TRP A 110 5.91 -8.92 -10.82
N ARG A 111 6.03 -10.25 -10.79
CA ARG A 111 7.09 -11.00 -11.49
C ARG A 111 7.14 -10.80 -13.01
N GLY A 112 6.03 -10.40 -13.63
CA GLY A 112 5.96 -10.17 -15.07
C GLY A 112 6.70 -8.91 -15.55
N ILE A 113 6.65 -7.82 -14.78
CA ILE A 113 7.31 -6.54 -15.12
C ILE A 113 8.41 -6.21 -14.11
N ARG A 114 8.07 -6.25 -12.82
CA ARG A 114 8.94 -5.97 -11.65
C ARG A 114 9.68 -4.63 -11.79
N LEU A 115 8.93 -3.53 -11.78
CA LEU A 115 9.48 -2.17 -12.04
C LEU A 115 10.69 -1.82 -11.17
N LYS A 116 10.75 -2.34 -9.94
CA LYS A 116 11.88 -2.15 -9.03
C LYS A 116 13.22 -2.74 -9.49
N LYS A 117 13.20 -3.60 -10.52
CA LYS A 117 14.42 -4.14 -11.13
C LYS A 117 15.24 -3.04 -11.81
N GLU A 118 14.56 -2.07 -12.42
CA GLU A 118 15.18 -0.96 -13.11
C GLU A 118 15.27 0.27 -12.18
N PRO A 119 16.47 0.85 -11.95
CA PRO A 119 16.64 1.94 -10.97
C PRO A 119 15.75 3.15 -11.23
N ILE A 120 15.62 3.56 -12.49
CA ILE A 120 14.85 4.75 -12.88
C ILE A 120 13.35 4.49 -12.76
N ALA A 121 12.85 3.38 -13.32
CA ALA A 121 11.43 3.04 -13.25
C ALA A 121 10.99 2.77 -11.81
N GLY A 122 11.81 2.06 -11.04
CA GLY A 122 11.58 1.82 -9.62
C GLY A 122 11.55 3.11 -8.81
N TRP A 123 12.47 4.05 -9.07
CA TRP A 123 12.47 5.35 -8.42
C TRP A 123 11.22 6.16 -8.78
N LEU A 124 10.92 6.33 -10.07
CA LEU A 124 9.73 7.07 -10.54
C LEU A 124 8.42 6.54 -9.95
N THR A 125 8.30 5.22 -9.79
CA THR A 125 7.08 4.60 -9.21
C THR A 125 6.87 4.97 -7.73
N VAL A 126 7.92 5.36 -7.00
CA VAL A 126 7.84 5.65 -5.56
C VAL A 126 7.58 7.14 -5.29
N ILE A 127 8.05 8.03 -6.16
CA ILE A 127 7.93 9.49 -6.00
C ILE A 127 6.76 10.12 -6.76
N LEU A 128 6.23 9.46 -7.79
CA LEU A 128 5.03 9.90 -8.54
C LEU A 128 3.77 9.29 -7.93
#